data_AF-A0A7C9LKX1-F1
#
_entry.id   AF-A0A7C9LKX1-F1
#
_cell.length_a   1.000
_cell.length_b   1.000
_cell.length_c   1.000
_cell.angle_alpha   90.00
_cell.angle_beta   90.00
_cell.angle_gamma   90.00
#
_symmetry.space_group_name_H-M   'P 1'
#
loop_
_entity.id
_entity.type
_entity.pdbx_description
1 polymer ?
#
loop_
_entity_poly.entity_id
_entity_poly.type
_entity_poly.pdbx_seq_one_letter_code
_entity_poly.pdbx_strand_id
1 'polypeptide(L)'
;MTLSLEPHESARLKALEQTVRDGLRDFQRTGQALSDIRDNAFYRATHDSFETYLQERWGFSLPQAGRLIEAAEVANVLAPIGVQPQTERQARAMKAAARVITELEPEQQRVVARLVEDAAETAPWEDAPPAAELRIMAGVVKKLAPDTTVHHPDSGDEVPFDSLSVPQRFEVARTHAEQKTQAYREKQEAKASAPKPEAVNWAEWCLTYAAQALGPGQRLELVLEPGGEKARVQARVMDGATGEVLAEGQSAATLKKAVLSLVQEIAG
;
A
#
# COMPACT_ATOMS: atom_id res chain seq x y z
N MET A 1 27.63 -26.62 14.55
CA MET A 1 28.62 -27.25 13.65
C MET A 1 28.92 -26.22 12.57
N THR A 2 30.09 -25.60 12.61
CA THR A 2 30.54 -24.66 11.58
C THR A 2 30.83 -25.43 10.30
N LEU A 3 30.22 -25.01 9.18
CA LEU A 3 30.46 -25.61 7.87
C LEU A 3 31.73 -25.01 7.28
N SER A 4 32.70 -25.85 6.93
CA SER A 4 33.89 -25.39 6.21
C SER A 4 33.49 -25.07 4.77
N LEU A 5 33.68 -23.82 4.34
CA LEU A 5 33.47 -23.40 2.96
C LEU A 5 34.65 -23.85 2.09
N GLU A 6 34.36 -24.18 0.83
CA GLU A 6 35.38 -24.39 -0.18
C GLU A 6 36.14 -23.08 -0.48
N PRO A 7 37.39 -23.11 -0.98
CA PRO A 7 38.19 -21.90 -1.19
C PRO A 7 37.51 -20.84 -2.08
N HIS A 8 36.76 -21.28 -3.10
CA HIS A 8 36.03 -20.40 -3.99
C HIS A 8 34.81 -19.75 -3.32
N GLU A 9 34.10 -20.48 -2.46
CA GLU A 9 32.98 -19.96 -1.67
C GLU A 9 33.47 -18.96 -0.62
N SER A 10 34.60 -19.23 0.03
CA SER A 10 35.23 -18.28 0.95
C SER A 10 35.64 -16.98 0.25
N ALA A 11 36.23 -17.08 -0.94
CA ALA A 11 36.54 -15.90 -1.77
C ALA A 11 35.27 -15.14 -2.18
N ARG A 12 34.19 -15.85 -2.55
CA ARG A 12 32.90 -15.25 -2.87
C ARG A 12 32.29 -14.54 -1.68
N LEU A 13 32.23 -15.18 -0.51
CA LEU A 13 31.74 -14.57 0.73
C LEU A 13 32.51 -13.28 1.01
N LYS A 14 33.85 -13.30 0.96
CA LYS A 14 34.67 -12.10 1.19
C LYS A 14 34.34 -10.95 0.23
N ALA A 15 34.08 -11.25 -1.05
CA ALA A 15 33.67 -10.25 -2.03
C ALA A 15 32.27 -9.69 -1.76
N LEU A 16 31.33 -10.54 -1.33
CA LEU A 16 29.98 -10.12 -0.94
C LEU A 16 30.01 -9.25 0.32
N GLU A 17 30.80 -9.63 1.33
CA GLU A 17 31.01 -8.85 2.55
C GLU A 17 31.62 -7.48 2.24
N GLN A 18 32.59 -7.42 1.34
CA GLN A 18 33.14 -6.16 0.88
C GLN A 18 32.06 -5.28 0.22
N THR A 19 31.17 -5.87 -0.59
CA THR A 19 30.05 -5.15 -1.21
C THR A 19 29.07 -4.60 -0.17
N VAL A 20 28.72 -5.37 0.85
CA VAL A 20 27.84 -4.91 1.95
C VAL A 20 28.50 -3.76 2.72
N ARG A 21 29.81 -3.84 2.96
CA ARG A 21 30.58 -2.78 3.64
C ARG A 21 30.62 -1.48 2.84
N ASP A 22 30.86 -1.56 1.53
CA ASP A 22 30.98 -0.41 0.64
C ASP A 22 29.61 0.19 0.28
N GLY A 23 28.57 -0.63 0.32
CA GLY A 23 27.27 -0.39 -0.29
C GLY A 23 26.21 0.25 0.61
N LEU A 24 26.51 0.76 1.81
CA LEU A 24 25.48 1.40 2.65
C LEU A 24 24.73 2.56 1.97
N ARG A 25 25.29 3.13 0.89
CA ARG A 25 24.66 4.15 0.02
C ARG A 25 23.96 3.58 -1.21
N ASP A 26 24.22 2.33 -1.56
CA ASP A 26 23.64 1.60 -2.69
C ASP A 26 22.87 0.38 -2.16
N PHE A 27 21.59 0.62 -1.88
CA PHE A 27 20.72 -0.40 -1.29
C PHE A 27 20.55 -1.62 -2.21
N GLN A 28 20.65 -1.45 -3.54
CA GLN A 28 20.45 -2.52 -4.51
C GLN A 28 21.60 -3.52 -4.42
N ARG A 29 22.85 -3.04 -4.49
CA ARG A 29 24.04 -3.89 -4.36
C ARG A 29 24.12 -4.55 -2.98
N THR A 30 23.81 -3.80 -1.93
CA THR A 30 23.81 -4.32 -0.56
C THR A 30 22.76 -5.40 -0.37
N GLY A 31 21.52 -5.14 -0.81
CA GLY A 31 20.42 -6.10 -0.71
C GLY A 31 20.72 -7.38 -1.50
N GLN A 32 21.24 -7.27 -2.72
CA GLN A 32 21.65 -8.43 -3.51
C GLN A 32 22.75 -9.24 -2.81
N ALA A 33 23.79 -8.56 -2.29
CA ALA A 33 24.87 -9.26 -1.61
C ALA A 33 24.39 -9.98 -0.33
N LEU A 34 23.49 -9.35 0.43
CA LEU A 34 22.86 -9.98 1.60
C LEU A 34 21.99 -11.18 1.20
N SER A 35 21.27 -11.11 0.08
CA SER A 35 20.50 -12.25 -0.44
C SER A 35 21.43 -13.39 -0.81
N ASP A 36 22.49 -13.12 -1.58
CA ASP A 36 23.48 -14.14 -1.99
C ASP A 36 24.10 -14.85 -0.77
N ILE A 37 24.46 -14.10 0.28
CA ILE A 37 24.99 -14.66 1.52
C ILE A 37 23.97 -15.55 2.23
N ARG A 38 22.70 -15.11 2.30
CA ARG A 38 21.60 -15.83 2.94
C ARG A 38 21.28 -17.13 2.19
N ASP A 39 21.07 -17.03 0.88
CA ASP A 39 20.53 -18.09 0.05
C ASP A 39 21.54 -19.22 -0.17
N ASN A 40 22.84 -18.90 -0.23
CA ASN A 40 23.93 -19.89 -0.25
C ASN A 40 24.39 -20.31 1.16
N ALA A 41 23.76 -19.79 2.22
CA ALA A 41 24.09 -20.06 3.61
C ALA A 41 25.58 -19.83 3.98
N PHE A 42 26.29 -18.95 3.26
CA PHE A 42 27.72 -18.69 3.50
C PHE A 42 28.02 -18.19 4.92
N TYR A 43 27.04 -17.53 5.56
CA TYR A 43 27.15 -17.09 6.95
C TYR A 43 27.43 -18.24 7.94
N ARG A 44 27.03 -19.48 7.61
CA ARG A 44 27.23 -20.69 8.44
C ARG A 44 28.69 -21.10 8.63
N ALA A 45 29.60 -20.50 7.87
CA ALA A 45 31.03 -20.64 8.09
C ALA A 45 31.47 -20.11 9.45
N THR A 46 30.78 -19.09 9.95
CA THR A 46 31.19 -18.35 11.16
C THR A 46 30.08 -18.17 12.20
N HIS A 47 28.80 -18.26 11.81
CA HIS A 47 27.67 -18.01 12.71
C HIS A 47 26.58 -19.06 12.52
N ASP A 48 25.88 -19.44 13.60
CA ASP A 48 24.84 -20.47 13.53
C ASP A 48 23.53 -19.98 12.88
N SER A 49 23.30 -18.67 12.84
CA SER A 49 22.11 -18.06 12.24
C SER A 49 22.45 -16.83 11.40
N PHE A 50 21.58 -16.53 10.42
CA PHE A 50 21.74 -15.33 9.58
C PHE A 50 21.55 -14.05 10.40
N GLU A 51 20.66 -14.07 11.41
CA GLU A 51 20.44 -12.93 12.31
C GLU A 51 21.68 -12.63 13.14
N THR A 52 22.32 -13.64 13.74
CA THR A 52 23.58 -13.46 14.49
C THR A 52 24.68 -12.92 13.58
N TYR A 53 24.80 -13.45 12.36
CA TYR A 53 25.72 -12.95 11.35
C TYR A 53 25.50 -11.47 11.03
N LEU A 54 24.24 -11.07 10.76
CA LEU A 54 23.89 -9.69 10.46
C LEU A 54 24.22 -8.73 11.61
N GLN A 55 23.89 -9.14 12.84
CA GLN A 55 24.10 -8.34 14.03
C GLN A 55 25.59 -8.17 14.34
N GLU A 56 26.38 -9.25 14.29
CA GLU A 56 27.80 -9.22 14.64
C GLU A 56 28.67 -8.59 13.56
N ARG A 57 28.35 -8.78 12.27
CA ARG A 57 29.13 -8.21 11.15
C ARG A 57 28.76 -6.78 10.81
N TRP A 58 27.47 -6.46 10.83
CA TRP A 58 26.95 -5.21 10.27
C TRP A 58 26.16 -4.37 11.27
N GLY A 59 25.81 -4.92 12.44
CA GLY A 59 24.90 -4.26 13.39
C GLY A 59 23.47 -4.14 12.89
N PHE A 60 23.09 -4.94 11.90
CA PHE A 60 21.76 -4.94 11.31
C PHE A 60 20.83 -5.87 12.06
N SER A 61 19.59 -5.43 12.27
CA SER A 61 18.52 -6.35 12.64
C SER A 61 18.01 -7.12 11.42
N LEU A 62 17.47 -8.32 11.63
CA LEU A 62 16.89 -9.13 10.56
C LEU A 62 15.83 -8.37 9.73
N PRO A 63 14.91 -7.56 10.33
CA PRO A 63 13.97 -6.73 9.56
C PRO A 63 14.64 -5.62 8.73
N GLN A 64 15.79 -5.10 9.13
CA GLN A 64 16.53 -4.11 8.32
C GLN A 64 17.14 -4.78 7.08
N ALA A 65 17.83 -5.92 7.27
CA ALA A 65 18.39 -6.69 6.16
C ALA A 65 17.30 -7.18 5.21
N GLY A 66 16.18 -7.69 5.73
CA GLY A 66 15.05 -8.15 4.92
C GLY A 66 14.47 -7.05 4.03
N ARG A 67 14.40 -5.81 4.53
CA ARG A 67 13.97 -4.64 3.74
C ARG A 67 14.93 -4.31 2.60
N LEU A 68 16.24 -4.36 2.84
CA LEU A 68 17.26 -4.15 1.81
C LEU A 68 17.19 -5.23 0.73
N ILE A 69 17.09 -6.50 1.12
CA ILE A 69 16.96 -7.64 0.20
C ILE A 69 15.71 -7.46 -0.66
N GLU A 70 14.55 -7.23 -0.03
CA GLU A 70 13.28 -7.03 -0.75
C GLU A 70 13.33 -5.84 -1.71
N ALA A 71 13.95 -4.72 -1.29
CA ALA A 71 14.10 -3.55 -2.14
C ALA A 71 14.99 -3.84 -3.35
N ALA A 72 16.07 -4.61 -3.18
CA ALA A 72 16.94 -5.03 -4.28
C ALA A 72 16.23 -5.99 -5.25
N GLU A 73 15.48 -6.97 -4.73
CA GLU A 73 14.65 -7.87 -5.54
C GLU A 73 13.63 -7.09 -6.38
N VAL A 74 12.95 -6.10 -5.79
CA VAL A 74 12.03 -5.22 -6.52
C VAL A 74 12.77 -4.43 -7.60
N ALA A 75 13.92 -3.81 -7.29
CA ALA A 75 14.68 -3.07 -8.28
C ALA A 75 15.12 -3.96 -9.46
N ASN A 76 15.52 -5.20 -9.20
CA ASN A 76 15.89 -6.17 -10.24
C ASN A 76 14.72 -6.53 -11.17
N VAL A 77 13.49 -6.67 -10.62
CA VAL A 77 12.28 -6.92 -11.43
C VAL A 77 11.93 -5.71 -12.30
N LEU A 78 12.20 -4.51 -11.81
CA LEU A 78 11.82 -3.26 -12.46
C LEU A 78 12.85 -2.78 -13.50
N ALA A 79 14.12 -3.17 -13.36
CA ALA A 79 15.18 -2.76 -14.28
C ALA A 79 14.91 -3.08 -15.77
N PRO A 80 14.38 -4.26 -16.14
CA PRO A 80 14.07 -4.59 -17.54
C PRO A 80 12.99 -3.69 -18.18
N ILE A 81 12.14 -3.05 -17.37
CA ILE A 81 11.11 -2.12 -17.85
C ILE A 81 11.53 -0.64 -17.72
N GLY A 82 12.82 -0.38 -17.48
CA GLY A 82 13.37 0.98 -17.43
C GLY A 82 13.12 1.72 -16.12
N VAL A 83 12.55 1.08 -15.09
CA VAL A 83 12.28 1.72 -13.80
C VAL A 83 13.43 1.44 -12.84
N GLN A 84 14.11 2.50 -12.38
CA GLN A 84 15.23 2.42 -11.44
C GLN A 84 14.92 3.19 -10.14
N PRO A 85 14.50 2.50 -9.07
CA PRO A 85 14.27 3.16 -7.78
C PRO A 85 15.59 3.71 -7.21
N GLN A 86 15.59 5.00 -6.87
CA GLN A 86 16.74 5.71 -6.31
C GLN A 86 16.92 5.45 -4.81
N THR A 87 15.88 5.01 -4.12
CA THR A 87 15.92 4.71 -2.69
C THR A 87 15.24 3.39 -2.36
N GLU A 88 15.71 2.76 -1.28
CA GLU A 88 15.12 1.56 -0.67
C GLU A 88 13.60 1.73 -0.44
N ARG A 89 13.21 2.91 0.06
CA ARG A 89 11.80 3.24 0.33
C ARG A 89 10.97 3.27 -0.95
N GLN A 90 11.51 3.83 -2.03
CA GLN A 90 10.85 3.88 -3.33
C GLN A 90 10.65 2.47 -3.90
N ALA A 91 11.69 1.63 -3.86
CA ALA A 91 11.60 0.24 -4.30
C ALA A 91 10.53 -0.52 -3.51
N ARG A 92 10.50 -0.40 -2.18
CA ARG A 92 9.45 -1.04 -1.37
C ARG A 92 8.05 -0.56 -1.70
N ALA A 93 7.86 0.73 -2.00
CA ALA A 93 6.56 1.25 -2.41
C ALA A 93 6.07 0.60 -3.73
N MET A 94 7.01 0.23 -4.61
CA MET A 94 6.74 -0.41 -5.90
C MET A 94 6.56 -1.93 -5.84
N LYS A 95 6.71 -2.56 -4.66
CA LYS A 95 6.55 -4.02 -4.48
C LYS A 95 5.27 -4.58 -5.09
N ALA A 96 4.16 -3.85 -4.94
CA ALA A 96 2.88 -4.29 -5.49
C ALA A 96 2.86 -4.29 -7.03
N ALA A 97 3.55 -3.35 -7.66
CA ALA A 97 3.71 -3.32 -9.11
C ALA A 97 4.64 -4.44 -9.57
N ALA A 98 5.80 -4.60 -8.92
CA ALA A 98 6.76 -5.66 -9.23
C ALA A 98 6.13 -7.05 -9.22
N ARG A 99 5.28 -7.36 -8.23
CA ARG A 99 4.51 -8.61 -8.18
C ARG A 99 3.65 -8.85 -9.41
N VAL A 100 2.94 -7.82 -9.88
CA VAL A 100 2.13 -7.91 -11.09
C VAL A 100 3.02 -8.13 -12.31
N ILE A 101 4.14 -7.41 -12.41
CA ILE A 101 5.08 -7.48 -13.53
C ILE A 101 5.73 -8.87 -13.64
N THR A 102 6.08 -9.50 -12.52
CA THR A 102 6.63 -10.88 -12.51
C THR A 102 5.66 -11.91 -13.09
N GLU A 103 4.37 -11.65 -13.04
CA GLU A 103 3.33 -12.52 -13.60
C GLU A 103 3.02 -12.22 -15.08
N LEU A 104 3.63 -11.19 -15.66
CA LEU A 104 3.41 -10.81 -17.06
C LEU A 104 4.36 -11.58 -18.00
N GLU A 105 3.84 -11.90 -19.18
CA GLU A 105 4.65 -12.42 -20.28
C GLU A 105 5.67 -11.38 -20.78
N PRO A 106 6.80 -11.79 -21.39
CA PRO A 106 7.82 -10.85 -21.87
C PRO A 106 7.28 -9.76 -22.80
N GLU A 107 6.30 -10.09 -23.65
CA GLU A 107 5.65 -9.10 -24.53
C GLU A 107 4.83 -8.09 -23.74
N GLN A 108 4.11 -8.53 -22.71
CA GLN A 108 3.36 -7.65 -21.82
C GLN A 108 4.30 -6.73 -21.00
N GLN A 109 5.44 -7.25 -20.54
CA GLN A 109 6.45 -6.44 -19.86
C GLN A 109 6.99 -5.32 -20.76
N ARG A 110 7.19 -5.59 -22.07
CA ARG A 110 7.57 -4.55 -23.04
C ARG A 110 6.50 -3.48 -23.22
N VAL A 111 5.22 -3.86 -23.19
CA VAL A 111 4.11 -2.88 -23.21
C VAL A 111 4.17 -2.00 -21.97
N VAL A 112 4.37 -2.57 -20.78
CA VAL A 112 4.55 -1.79 -19.54
C VAL A 112 5.76 -0.85 -19.65
N ALA A 113 6.90 -1.33 -20.15
CA ALA A 113 8.10 -0.51 -20.35
C ALA A 113 7.82 0.68 -21.27
N ARG A 114 7.10 0.47 -22.37
CA ARG A 114 6.73 1.53 -23.30
C ARG A 114 5.74 2.54 -22.68
N LEU A 115 4.82 2.08 -21.83
CA LEU A 115 3.94 2.98 -21.06
C LEU A 115 4.71 3.82 -20.05
N VAL A 116 5.75 3.25 -19.42
CA VAL A 116 6.63 3.98 -18.51
C VAL A 116 7.42 5.05 -19.27
N GLU A 117 7.97 4.72 -20.43
CA GLU A 117 8.70 5.65 -21.30
C GLU A 117 7.80 6.82 -21.74
N ASP A 118 6.61 6.52 -22.26
CA ASP A 118 5.62 7.52 -22.67
C ASP A 118 5.22 8.46 -21.51
N ALA A 119 5.01 7.90 -20.31
CA ALA A 119 4.74 8.70 -19.13
C ALA A 119 5.94 9.58 -18.71
N ALA A 120 7.16 9.09 -18.84
CA ALA A 120 8.38 9.86 -18.53
C ALA A 120 8.56 11.05 -19.48
N GLU A 121 8.14 10.95 -20.75
CA GLU A 121 8.15 12.09 -21.67
C GLU A 121 7.20 13.22 -21.22
N THR A 122 6.07 12.86 -20.58
CA THR A 122 5.11 13.85 -20.06
C THR A 122 5.54 14.49 -18.74
N ALA A 123 6.42 13.83 -17.99
CA ALA A 123 6.94 14.29 -16.70
C ALA A 123 8.48 14.09 -16.60
N PRO A 124 9.29 14.75 -17.45
CA PRO A 124 10.72 14.50 -17.55
C PRO A 124 11.52 14.94 -16.31
N TRP A 125 10.88 15.63 -15.37
CA TRP A 125 11.46 15.99 -14.07
C TRP A 125 11.32 14.89 -13.02
N GLU A 126 10.61 13.79 -13.31
CA GLU A 126 10.48 12.64 -12.41
C GLU A 126 11.45 11.52 -12.84
N ASP A 127 12.27 11.04 -11.90
CA ASP A 127 13.23 9.96 -12.18
C ASP A 127 12.56 8.59 -12.41
N ALA A 128 11.33 8.41 -11.93
CA ALA A 128 10.51 7.21 -12.11
C ALA A 128 9.04 7.51 -11.79
N PRO A 129 8.09 6.78 -12.41
CA PRO A 129 6.67 6.98 -12.14
C PRO A 129 6.32 6.70 -10.66
N PRO A 130 5.31 7.37 -10.10
CA PRO A 130 4.82 7.06 -8.77
C PRO A 130 4.40 5.58 -8.68
N ALA A 131 4.70 4.94 -7.54
CA ALA A 131 4.46 3.50 -7.38
C ALA A 131 3.01 3.06 -7.64
N ALA A 132 2.04 3.94 -7.35
CA ALA A 132 0.63 3.69 -7.65
C ALA A 132 0.34 3.67 -9.15
N GLU A 133 0.96 4.56 -9.92
CA GLU A 133 0.78 4.67 -11.37
C GLU A 133 1.45 3.50 -12.09
N LEU A 134 2.67 3.12 -11.69
CA LEU A 134 3.33 1.91 -12.19
C LEU A 134 2.47 0.66 -11.95
N ARG A 135 1.83 0.56 -10.78
CA ARG A 135 0.90 -0.53 -10.47
C ARG A 135 -0.35 -0.49 -11.35
N ILE A 136 -0.85 0.71 -11.69
CA ILE A 136 -1.99 0.89 -12.60
C ILE A 136 -1.61 0.40 -14.00
N MET A 137 -0.47 0.85 -14.54
CA MET A 137 0.04 0.44 -15.85
C MET A 137 0.16 -1.09 -15.95
N ALA A 138 0.88 -1.71 -15.00
CA ALA A 138 1.02 -3.17 -14.95
C ALA A 138 -0.34 -3.89 -14.82
N GLY A 139 -1.25 -3.33 -14.00
CA GLY A 139 -2.59 -3.89 -13.81
C GLY A 139 -3.51 -3.76 -15.02
N VAL A 140 -3.34 -2.72 -15.86
CA VAL A 140 -4.04 -2.56 -17.14
C VAL A 140 -3.55 -3.61 -18.12
N VAL A 141 -2.23 -3.71 -18.32
CA VAL A 141 -1.64 -4.68 -19.25
C VAL A 141 -2.00 -6.11 -18.87
N LYS A 142 -1.96 -6.45 -17.58
CA LYS A 142 -2.38 -7.78 -17.10
C LYS A 142 -3.82 -8.14 -17.48
N LYS A 143 -4.71 -7.15 -17.56
CA LYS A 143 -6.13 -7.36 -17.86
C LYS A 143 -6.43 -7.39 -19.36
N LEU A 144 -5.51 -6.95 -20.21
CA LEU A 144 -5.65 -7.01 -21.66
C LEU A 144 -5.19 -8.39 -22.16
N ALA A 145 -6.00 -9.41 -21.84
CA ALA A 145 -5.83 -10.76 -22.37
C ALA A 145 -6.27 -10.82 -23.85
N PRO A 146 -5.81 -11.80 -24.64
CA PRO A 146 -6.14 -11.91 -26.06
C PRO A 146 -7.64 -11.82 -26.39
N ASP A 147 -8.48 -12.44 -25.57
CA ASP A 147 -9.94 -12.52 -25.70
C ASP A 147 -10.69 -11.33 -25.06
N THR A 148 -9.97 -10.37 -24.49
CA THR A 148 -10.59 -9.20 -23.86
C THR A 148 -11.25 -8.33 -24.92
N THR A 149 -12.56 -8.10 -24.79
CA THR A 149 -13.27 -7.13 -25.64
C THR A 149 -12.82 -5.72 -25.31
N VAL A 150 -12.38 -4.98 -26.33
CA VAL A 150 -11.93 -3.58 -26.24
C VAL A 150 -12.57 -2.76 -27.35
N HIS A 151 -12.52 -1.44 -27.22
CA HIS A 151 -12.91 -0.54 -28.32
C HIS A 151 -11.73 -0.38 -29.28
N HIS A 152 -11.97 -0.59 -30.57
CA HIS A 152 -10.99 -0.33 -31.62
C HIS A 152 -10.63 1.17 -31.61
N PRO A 153 -9.33 1.54 -31.60
CA PRO A 153 -8.92 2.94 -31.39
C PRO A 153 -9.38 3.88 -32.52
N ASP A 154 -9.46 3.39 -33.76
CA ASP A 154 -9.87 4.22 -34.91
C ASP A 154 -11.39 4.23 -35.16
N SER A 155 -12.07 3.07 -35.13
CA SER A 155 -13.50 2.96 -35.46
C SER A 155 -14.44 3.07 -34.25
N GLY A 156 -13.95 2.77 -33.04
CA GLY A 156 -14.76 2.71 -31.81
C GLY A 156 -15.53 1.41 -31.61
N ASP A 157 -15.50 0.49 -32.57
CA ASP A 157 -16.23 -0.79 -32.50
C ASP A 157 -15.69 -1.71 -31.40
N GLU A 158 -16.54 -2.54 -30.82
CA GLU A 158 -16.12 -3.58 -29.87
C GLU A 158 -15.48 -4.76 -30.62
N VAL A 159 -14.21 -5.01 -30.34
CA VAL A 159 -13.41 -6.08 -30.97
C VAL A 159 -12.57 -6.83 -29.94
N PRO A 160 -12.23 -8.11 -30.19
CA PRO A 160 -11.24 -8.82 -29.37
C PRO A 160 -9.88 -8.13 -29.42
N PHE A 161 -9.16 -8.04 -28.29
CA PHE A 161 -7.87 -7.37 -28.22
C PHE A 161 -6.82 -7.97 -29.16
N ASP A 162 -6.84 -9.28 -29.38
CA ASP A 162 -5.92 -9.96 -30.30
C ASP A 162 -6.18 -9.67 -31.79
N SER A 163 -7.36 -9.19 -32.15
CA SER A 163 -7.66 -8.77 -33.53
C SER A 163 -6.96 -7.47 -33.92
N LEU A 164 -6.54 -6.67 -32.94
CA LEU A 164 -5.85 -5.40 -33.14
C LEU A 164 -4.39 -5.58 -33.56
N SER A 165 -3.90 -4.66 -34.39
CA SER A 165 -2.46 -4.56 -34.70
C SER A 165 -1.65 -4.15 -33.47
N VAL A 166 -0.33 -4.40 -33.47
CA VAL A 166 0.56 -4.03 -32.35
C VAL A 166 0.48 -2.55 -31.97
N PRO A 167 0.50 -1.58 -32.92
CA PRO A 167 0.29 -0.17 -32.58
C PRO A 167 -1.07 0.09 -31.92
N GLN A 168 -2.14 -0.50 -32.45
CA GLN A 168 -3.50 -0.32 -31.91
C GLN A 168 -3.64 -0.92 -30.51
N ARG A 169 -3.05 -2.09 -30.26
CA ARG A 169 -3.00 -2.71 -28.93
C ARG A 169 -2.30 -1.80 -27.91
N PHE A 170 -1.20 -1.16 -28.32
CA PHE A 170 -0.51 -0.20 -27.47
C PHE A 170 -1.39 1.03 -27.19
N GLU A 171 -2.05 1.60 -28.19
CA GLU A 171 -2.95 2.75 -28.00
C GLU A 171 -4.10 2.47 -27.03
N VAL A 172 -4.68 1.26 -27.11
CA VAL A 172 -5.70 0.81 -26.15
C VAL A 172 -5.12 0.71 -24.74
N ALA A 173 -3.94 0.10 -24.58
CA ALA A 173 -3.26 0.00 -23.28
C ALA A 173 -2.91 1.37 -22.69
N ARG A 174 -2.39 2.29 -23.51
CA ARG A 174 -2.04 3.67 -23.15
C ARG A 174 -3.27 4.42 -22.65
N THR A 175 -4.33 4.43 -23.45
CA THR A 175 -5.58 5.12 -23.11
C THR A 175 -6.20 4.57 -21.81
N HIS A 176 -6.23 3.24 -21.64
CA HIS A 176 -6.72 2.63 -20.40
C HIS A 176 -5.85 2.99 -19.18
N ALA A 177 -4.53 3.02 -19.34
CA ALA A 177 -3.60 3.41 -18.27
C ALA A 177 -3.79 4.89 -17.88
N GLU A 178 -3.87 5.79 -18.85
CA GLU A 178 -4.11 7.22 -18.64
C GLU A 178 -5.44 7.48 -17.92
N GLN A 179 -6.54 6.90 -18.40
CA GLN A 179 -7.85 7.06 -17.77
C GLN A 179 -7.86 6.57 -16.32
N LYS A 180 -7.22 5.42 -16.04
CA LYS A 180 -7.13 4.88 -14.68
C LYS A 180 -6.22 5.71 -13.78
N THR A 181 -5.13 6.23 -14.31
CA THR A 181 -4.22 7.14 -13.59
C THR A 181 -4.91 8.45 -13.26
N GLN A 182 -5.62 9.06 -14.22
CA GLN A 182 -6.39 10.29 -14.02
C GLN A 182 -7.48 10.10 -12.95
N ALA A 183 -8.28 9.04 -13.06
CA ALA A 183 -9.30 8.73 -12.06
C ALA A 183 -8.70 8.46 -10.67
N TYR A 184 -7.49 7.90 -10.60
CA TYR A 184 -6.76 7.73 -9.34
C TYR A 184 -6.34 9.08 -8.75
N ARG A 185 -5.78 9.99 -9.56
CA ARG A 185 -5.36 11.33 -9.14
C ARG A 185 -6.55 12.15 -8.64
N GLU A 186 -7.64 12.22 -9.40
CA GLU A 186 -8.88 12.90 -9.01
C GLU A 186 -9.43 12.36 -7.68
N LYS A 187 -9.38 11.04 -7.47
CA LYS A 187 -9.80 10.44 -6.20
C LYS A 187 -8.88 10.84 -5.03
N GLN A 188 -7.58 10.97 -5.26
CA GLN A 188 -6.65 11.45 -4.22
C GLN A 188 -6.90 12.94 -3.92
N GLU A 189 -7.10 13.75 -4.94
CA GLU A 189 -7.40 15.19 -4.79
C GLU A 189 -8.71 15.42 -4.07
N ALA A 190 -9.79 14.73 -4.47
CA ALA A 190 -11.08 14.77 -3.78
C ALA A 190 -10.96 14.33 -2.31
N LYS A 191 -10.12 13.33 -2.02
CA LYS A 191 -9.86 12.89 -0.64
C LYS A 191 -9.04 13.92 0.16
N ALA A 192 -8.10 14.59 -0.48
CA ALA A 192 -7.26 15.61 0.14
C ALA A 192 -8.03 16.92 0.40
N SER A 193 -8.94 17.29 -0.50
CA SER A 193 -9.77 18.49 -0.41
C SER A 193 -11.06 18.28 0.39
N ALA A 194 -11.48 17.02 0.61
CA ALA A 194 -12.64 16.71 1.43
C ALA A 194 -12.49 17.33 2.83
N PRO A 195 -13.50 18.08 3.30
CA PRO A 195 -13.48 18.63 4.65
C PRO A 195 -13.32 17.47 5.62
N LYS A 196 -12.30 17.56 6.49
CA LYS A 196 -12.16 16.60 7.57
C LYS A 196 -13.43 16.73 8.42
N PRO A 197 -14.20 15.65 8.63
CA PRO A 197 -15.40 15.73 9.45
C PRO A 197 -14.97 16.32 10.80
N GLU A 198 -15.66 17.39 11.22
CA GLU A 198 -15.38 18.03 12.49
C GLU A 198 -15.49 16.94 13.56
N ALA A 199 -14.36 16.61 14.16
CA ALA A 199 -14.31 15.54 15.13
C ALA A 199 -14.97 16.08 16.39
N VAL A 200 -16.31 15.96 16.47
CA VAL A 200 -17.05 16.23 17.69
C VAL A 200 -16.37 15.42 18.79
N ASN A 201 -15.77 16.14 19.74
CA ASN A 201 -15.26 15.53 20.94
C ASN A 201 -16.48 15.11 21.75
N TRP A 202 -16.97 13.91 21.45
CA TRP A 202 -18.22 13.38 21.99
C TRP A 202 -18.24 13.36 23.52
N ALA A 203 -17.07 13.23 24.17
CA ALA A 203 -16.95 13.33 25.62
C ALA A 203 -17.19 14.76 26.11
N GLU A 204 -16.53 15.75 25.49
CA GLU A 204 -16.73 17.16 25.79
C GLU A 204 -18.16 17.62 25.49
N TRP A 205 -18.72 17.12 24.37
CA TRP A 205 -20.11 17.37 24.01
C TRP A 205 -21.07 16.86 25.09
N CYS A 206 -20.89 15.63 25.60
CA CYS A 206 -21.72 15.11 26.69
C CYS A 206 -21.67 16.01 27.93
N LEU A 207 -20.47 16.47 28.33
CA LEU A 207 -20.31 17.36 29.48
C LEU A 207 -20.98 18.73 29.25
N THR A 208 -20.77 19.31 28.07
CA THR A 208 -21.35 20.60 27.68
C THR A 208 -22.88 20.52 27.60
N TYR A 209 -23.41 19.47 26.97
CA TYR A 209 -24.83 19.23 26.85
C TYR A 209 -25.48 19.05 28.24
N ALA A 210 -24.83 18.28 29.13
CA ALA A 210 -25.31 18.13 30.50
C ALA A 210 -25.34 19.45 31.28
N ALA A 211 -24.36 20.33 31.07
CA ALA A 211 -24.28 21.61 31.76
C ALA A 211 -25.27 22.67 31.22
N GLN A 212 -25.60 22.62 29.93
CA GLN A 212 -26.30 23.72 29.26
C GLN A 212 -27.73 23.38 28.80
N ALA A 213 -28.03 22.11 28.54
CA ALA A 213 -29.28 21.71 27.87
C ALA A 213 -30.17 20.79 28.71
N LEU A 214 -29.61 20.05 29.68
CA LEU A 214 -30.43 19.21 30.56
C LEU A 214 -31.20 20.06 31.57
N GLY A 215 -32.52 19.86 31.61
CA GLY A 215 -33.40 20.45 32.62
C GLY A 215 -33.26 19.80 34.01
N PRO A 216 -33.83 20.40 35.06
CA PRO A 216 -33.79 19.85 36.41
C PRO A 216 -34.33 18.41 36.45
N GLY A 217 -33.52 17.48 36.95
CA GLY A 217 -33.89 16.06 37.05
C GLY A 217 -33.67 15.24 35.78
N GLN A 218 -33.29 15.86 34.65
CA GLN A 218 -32.94 15.13 33.43
C GLN A 218 -31.51 14.59 33.48
N ARG A 219 -31.26 13.49 32.76
CA ARG A 219 -29.95 12.85 32.67
C ARG A 219 -29.70 12.26 31.28
N LEU A 220 -28.45 12.27 30.86
CA LEU A 220 -27.98 11.53 29.68
C LEU A 220 -27.48 10.15 30.13
N GLU A 221 -27.98 9.10 29.50
CA GLU A 221 -27.58 7.72 29.74
C GLU A 221 -26.94 7.08 28.52
N LEU A 222 -25.93 6.24 28.77
CA LEU A 222 -25.40 5.28 27.81
C LEU A 222 -25.79 3.89 28.27
N VAL A 223 -26.70 3.27 27.53
CA VAL A 223 -27.22 1.93 27.80
C VAL A 223 -26.43 0.92 26.97
N LEU A 224 -25.87 -0.09 27.63
CA LEU A 224 -25.13 -1.16 26.98
C LEU A 224 -25.94 -2.45 27.07
N GLU A 225 -26.28 -3.01 25.91
CA GLU A 225 -27.08 -4.22 25.80
C GLU A 225 -26.32 -5.35 25.11
N PRO A 226 -26.60 -6.63 25.44
CA PRO A 226 -26.05 -7.76 24.72
C PRO A 226 -26.59 -7.79 23.27
N GLY A 227 -25.70 -7.78 22.29
CA GLY A 227 -26.04 -7.73 20.86
C GLY A 227 -25.44 -8.91 20.08
N GLY A 228 -25.78 -10.14 20.45
CA GLY A 228 -25.21 -11.34 19.83
C GLY A 228 -23.69 -11.42 20.06
N GLU A 229 -22.89 -11.33 18.99
CA GLU A 229 -21.42 -11.44 19.04
C GLU A 229 -20.74 -10.21 19.68
N LYS A 230 -21.39 -9.03 19.69
CA LYS A 230 -20.83 -7.79 20.26
C LYS A 230 -21.89 -6.97 20.99
N ALA A 231 -21.50 -6.35 22.11
CA ALA A 231 -22.37 -5.43 22.83
C ALA A 231 -22.79 -4.25 21.94
N ARG A 232 -24.03 -3.79 22.13
CA ARG A 232 -24.60 -2.61 21.49
C ARG A 232 -24.73 -1.51 22.51
N VAL A 233 -24.53 -0.27 22.07
CA VAL A 233 -24.63 0.91 22.92
C VAL A 233 -25.69 1.85 22.34
N GLN A 234 -26.57 2.35 23.20
CA GLN A 234 -27.55 3.37 22.86
C GLN A 234 -27.39 4.57 23.78
N ALA A 235 -27.47 5.78 23.23
CA ALA A 235 -27.40 7.01 24.00
C ALA A 235 -28.77 7.66 24.03
N ARG A 236 -29.23 8.07 25.21
CA ARG A 236 -30.55 8.69 25.38
C ARG A 236 -30.56 9.75 26.48
N VAL A 237 -31.45 10.72 26.36
CA VAL A 237 -31.78 11.70 27.40
C VAL A 237 -33.09 11.27 28.04
N MET A 238 -33.15 11.25 29.37
CA MET A 238 -34.35 10.84 30.10
C MET A 238 -34.66 11.79 31.26
N ASP A 239 -35.93 11.84 31.63
CA ASP A 239 -36.36 12.38 32.92
C ASP A 239 -36.05 11.36 34.03
N GLY A 240 -35.27 11.77 35.03
CA GLY A 240 -34.82 10.90 36.12
C GLY A 240 -35.89 10.58 37.16
N ALA A 241 -37.00 11.32 37.20
CA ALA A 241 -38.09 11.10 38.14
C ALA A 241 -39.20 10.23 37.53
N THR A 242 -39.55 10.45 36.25
CA THR A 242 -40.62 9.70 35.57
C THR A 242 -40.11 8.49 34.80
N GLY A 243 -38.82 8.48 34.42
CA GLY A 243 -38.24 7.46 33.54
C GLY A 243 -38.61 7.64 32.06
N GLU A 244 -39.22 8.77 31.70
CA GLU A 244 -39.59 9.08 30.32
C GLU A 244 -38.34 9.36 29.47
N VAL A 245 -38.30 8.78 28.26
CA VAL A 245 -37.23 9.03 27.28
C VAL A 245 -37.58 10.28 26.48
N LEU A 246 -36.72 11.29 26.59
CA LEU A 246 -36.92 12.62 25.99
C LEU A 246 -36.25 12.75 24.62
N ALA A 247 -35.13 12.04 24.40
CA ALA A 247 -34.45 11.92 23.12
C ALA A 247 -33.61 10.65 23.09
N GLU A 248 -33.50 9.98 21.95
CA GLU A 248 -32.77 8.71 21.84
C GLU A 248 -32.10 8.55 20.48
N GLY A 249 -30.79 8.29 20.49
CA GLY A 249 -30.01 7.99 19.29
C GLY A 249 -30.12 6.53 18.85
N GLN A 250 -29.67 6.23 17.64
CA GLN A 250 -29.60 4.86 17.12
C GLN A 250 -28.55 4.02 17.87
N SER A 251 -28.86 2.73 18.02
CA SER A 251 -27.97 1.75 18.62
C SER A 251 -26.71 1.50 17.77
N ALA A 252 -25.53 1.56 18.39
CA ALA A 252 -24.24 1.49 17.71
C ALA A 252 -23.25 0.51 18.38
N ALA A 253 -22.22 0.11 17.64
CA ALA A 253 -21.18 -0.81 18.11
C ALA A 253 -20.11 -0.16 19.02
N THR A 254 -20.16 1.16 19.25
CA THR A 254 -19.18 1.91 20.04
C THR A 254 -19.85 3.07 20.77
N LEU A 255 -19.38 3.41 21.97
CA LEU A 255 -19.86 4.56 22.75
C LEU A 255 -19.89 5.86 21.94
N LYS A 256 -18.78 6.18 21.24
CA LYS A 256 -18.69 7.37 20.38
C LYS A 256 -19.83 7.45 19.36
N LYS A 257 -20.07 6.37 18.61
CA LYS A 257 -21.13 6.37 17.58
C LYS A 257 -22.53 6.49 18.16
N ALA A 258 -22.78 5.90 19.33
CA ALA A 258 -24.07 6.03 20.02
C ALA A 258 -24.32 7.49 20.42
N VAL A 259 -23.33 8.14 21.03
CA VAL A 259 -23.40 9.56 21.39
C VAL A 259 -23.59 10.43 20.14
N LEU A 260 -22.79 10.23 19.08
CA LEU A 260 -22.93 11.01 17.85
C LEU A 260 -24.30 10.84 17.19
N SER A 261 -24.92 9.66 17.27
CA SER A 261 -26.28 9.48 16.79
C SER A 261 -27.30 10.26 17.61
N LEU A 262 -27.12 10.35 18.94
CA LEU A 262 -27.95 11.20 19.80
C LEU A 262 -27.72 12.69 19.52
N VAL A 263 -26.47 13.11 19.25
CA VAL A 263 -26.18 14.49 18.83
C VAL A 263 -26.96 14.85 17.56
N GLN A 264 -27.00 13.94 16.58
CA GLN A 264 -27.76 14.14 15.35
C GLN A 264 -29.27 14.19 15.60
N GLU A 265 -29.79 13.33 16.47
CA GLU A 265 -31.22 13.32 16.84
C GLU A 265 -31.64 14.63 17.51
N ILE A 266 -30.80 15.18 18.40
CA ILE A 266 -31.10 16.42 19.11
C ILE A 266 -30.93 17.66 18.23
N ALA A 267 -30.05 17.59 17.23
CA ALA A 267 -29.79 18.70 16.31
C ALA A 267 -30.77 18.77 15.13
N GLY A 268 -31.55 17.71 14.88
CA GLY A 268 -32.60 17.64 13.86
C GLY A 268 -33.93 18.18 14.37
#